data_AF-A0A2I2UNJ5-F1
#
_entry.id   AF-A0A2I2UNJ5-F1
#
_cell.length_a   1.000
_cell.length_b   1.000
_cell.length_c   1.000
_cell.angle_alpha   90.00
_cell.angle_beta   90.00
_cell.angle_gamma   90.00
#
_symmetry.space_group_name_H-M   'P 1'
#
loop_
_entity.id
_entity.type
_entity.pdbx_description
1 polymer ?
#
loop_
_entity_poly.entity_id
_entity_poly.type
_entity_poly.pdbx_seq_one_letter_code
_entity_poly.pdbx_strand_id
1 'polypeptide(L)'
;MGMGCLYLGLSFPTMEKGHGKPSAPLGRHGDAGNLCVKRSHRPPWPRGWGGEGRLGVSDSRFELRSVSVTPSRPLRAMGGFRALMAALWALGAAGAAALRIGAFNIQSFGDSKVSDPACGGVIAQIVAGYDITLVQEVRDPDLSAVSALMEQINSLSRHEYSFVSSEPLGRDQYKEMYLFVYRKDAVSVVDTYQYPDPEDAFSREPFVVKFSAPGSAAGELVLIPLHAAPHQAVAEIDALYDVYLDVIDKWGTDDLLFLGDFNADCSYVRAQDWPAIRLRSSEVFKWLIPDSADTTVGNSDCAYDRIVVCGARLRRSLKPQSAAVHDFQEEFGLDQTQALAISDHFPVEVTLKSH
;
A
#
# COMPACT_ATOMS: atom_id res chain seq x y z
N MET A 1 -15.94 -46.37 51.06
CA MET A 1 -17.00 -45.51 51.61
C MET A 1 -16.98 -44.22 50.83
N GLY A 2 -18.05 -43.94 50.09
CA GLY A 2 -18.13 -42.85 49.11
C GLY A 2 -18.96 -41.65 49.55
N MET A 3 -19.53 -41.01 48.52
CA MET A 3 -20.29 -39.74 48.46
C MET A 3 -19.38 -38.51 48.30
N GLY A 4 -19.49 -37.69 47.27
CA GLY A 4 -20.46 -37.61 46.17
C GLY A 4 -20.69 -36.14 45.86
N CYS A 5 -20.39 -35.69 44.64
CA CYS A 5 -20.71 -34.34 44.18
C CYS A 5 -21.48 -34.45 42.85
N LEU A 6 -22.71 -33.95 42.87
CA LEU A 6 -23.69 -34.02 41.78
C LEU A 6 -23.29 -33.13 40.60
N TYR A 7 -23.38 -33.69 39.38
CA TYR A 7 -23.53 -32.97 38.12
C TYR A 7 -25.02 -32.86 37.79
N LEU A 8 -25.50 -31.65 37.48
CA LEU A 8 -26.82 -31.39 36.91
C LEU A 8 -26.68 -31.26 35.39
N GLY A 9 -27.12 -32.29 34.67
CA GLY A 9 -27.36 -32.25 33.23
C GLY A 9 -28.83 -31.95 32.96
N LEU A 10 -29.08 -30.98 32.07
CA LEU A 10 -30.41 -30.68 31.52
C LEU A 10 -30.49 -31.26 30.11
N SER A 11 -31.33 -32.27 29.94
CA SER A 11 -31.75 -32.84 28.65
C SER A 11 -33.02 -32.14 28.17
N PHE A 12 -33.06 -31.72 26.91
CA PHE A 12 -34.29 -31.33 26.20
C PHE A 12 -34.64 -32.38 25.14
N PRO A 13 -35.95 -32.61 24.87
CA PRO A 13 -36.39 -33.77 24.10
C PRO A 13 -36.40 -33.53 22.59
N THR A 14 -36.14 -34.62 21.88
CA THR A 14 -36.31 -34.84 20.43
C THR A 14 -37.79 -34.79 20.01
N MET A 15 -38.08 -34.18 18.84
CA MET A 15 -39.34 -34.35 18.13
C MET A 15 -39.12 -34.98 16.75
N GLU A 16 -39.92 -36.00 16.45
CA GLU A 16 -39.93 -36.80 15.23
C GLU A 16 -40.55 -36.11 14.01
N LYS A 17 -40.24 -36.71 12.85
CA LYS A 17 -40.66 -36.37 11.48
C LYS A 17 -42.17 -36.54 11.23
N GLY A 18 -42.71 -35.69 10.35
CA GLY A 18 -44.00 -35.89 9.68
C GLY A 18 -43.94 -35.52 8.20
N HIS A 19 -44.22 -36.50 7.33
CA HIS A 19 -44.36 -36.36 5.87
C HIS A 19 -45.69 -35.70 5.48
N GLY A 20 -45.70 -34.94 4.37
CA GLY A 20 -46.95 -34.56 3.68
C GLY A 20 -46.77 -33.57 2.52
N LYS A 21 -46.74 -34.08 1.27
CA LYS A 21 -47.20 -33.39 0.04
C LYS A 21 -48.72 -33.61 -0.06
N PRO A 22 -49.56 -32.74 -0.70
CA PRO A 22 -49.49 -32.51 -2.16
C PRO A 22 -50.02 -31.17 -2.74
N SER A 23 -49.82 -31.06 -4.07
CA SER A 23 -50.64 -30.41 -5.13
C SER A 23 -50.72 -28.88 -5.30
N ALA A 24 -50.38 -28.47 -6.53
CA ALA A 24 -50.62 -27.17 -7.17
C ALA A 24 -52.12 -26.94 -7.51
N PRO A 25 -52.51 -25.73 -7.95
CA PRO A 25 -52.65 -25.53 -9.40
C PRO A 25 -52.34 -24.12 -9.97
N LEU A 26 -51.97 -24.13 -11.25
CA LEU A 26 -52.32 -23.22 -12.36
C LEU A 26 -52.20 -21.68 -12.22
N GLY A 27 -51.28 -21.12 -13.03
CA GLY A 27 -51.39 -19.78 -13.63
C GLY A 27 -50.65 -19.76 -14.97
N ARG A 28 -51.37 -19.50 -16.07
CA ARG A 28 -50.86 -19.41 -17.46
C ARG A 28 -50.66 -17.96 -17.89
N HIS A 29 -49.86 -17.84 -18.96
CA HIS A 29 -49.77 -16.76 -19.96
C HIS A 29 -48.95 -15.52 -19.55
N GLY A 30 -48.02 -15.01 -20.35
CA GLY A 30 -47.59 -15.34 -21.71
C GLY A 30 -46.57 -14.31 -22.22
N ASP A 31 -45.83 -14.71 -23.25
CA ASP A 31 -45.16 -13.92 -24.30
C ASP A 31 -44.09 -12.88 -23.93
N ALA A 32 -42.85 -13.12 -24.37
CA ALA A 32 -42.38 -12.83 -25.73
C ALA A 32 -40.84 -12.75 -25.72
N GLY A 33 -40.21 -13.70 -26.40
CA GLY A 33 -38.78 -13.62 -26.70
C GLY A 33 -38.50 -12.61 -27.80
N ASN A 34 -37.32 -12.00 -27.75
CA ASN A 34 -36.65 -11.54 -28.97
C ASN A 34 -35.14 -11.71 -28.80
N LEU A 35 -34.57 -12.54 -29.68
CA LEU A 35 -33.16 -12.53 -30.04
C LEU A 35 -32.83 -11.18 -30.70
N CYS A 36 -31.67 -10.61 -30.39
CA CYS A 36 -30.81 -10.09 -31.47
C CYS A 36 -29.35 -9.98 -31.05
N VAL A 37 -28.49 -10.32 -32.02
CA VAL A 37 -27.04 -10.43 -31.96
C VAL A 37 -26.41 -9.23 -32.68
N LYS A 38 -25.29 -8.73 -32.14
CA LYS A 38 -24.23 -7.91 -32.76
C LYS A 38 -24.61 -6.55 -33.40
N ARG A 39 -23.92 -5.48 -32.98
CA ARG A 39 -22.80 -4.89 -33.75
C ARG A 39 -22.10 -3.77 -32.98
N SER A 40 -20.79 -3.78 -33.10
CA SER A 40 -19.79 -2.81 -32.67
C SER A 40 -19.88 -1.53 -33.50
N HIS A 41 -19.83 -0.35 -32.87
CA HIS A 41 -19.45 0.91 -33.50
C HIS A 41 -18.56 1.74 -32.55
N ARG A 42 -17.30 1.94 -32.97
CA ARG A 42 -16.38 2.96 -32.43
C ARG A 42 -16.72 4.32 -33.06
N PRO A 43 -16.58 5.45 -32.34
CA PRO A 43 -16.59 6.76 -32.97
C PRO A 43 -15.23 7.11 -33.62
N PRO A 44 -15.21 7.99 -34.64
CA PRO A 44 -14.03 8.22 -35.48
C PRO A 44 -13.14 9.37 -34.97
N TRP A 45 -11.84 9.23 -35.25
CA TRP A 45 -10.82 10.27 -35.22
C TRP A 45 -11.01 11.29 -36.37
N PRO A 46 -10.72 12.59 -36.18
CA PRO A 46 -10.53 13.50 -37.30
C PRO A 46 -9.09 13.39 -37.85
N ARG A 47 -8.98 13.18 -39.18
CA ARG A 47 -7.73 13.36 -39.94
C ARG A 47 -7.58 14.83 -40.34
N GLY A 48 -6.34 15.31 -40.20
CA GLY A 48 -5.53 15.85 -41.30
C GLY A 48 -6.04 17.09 -42.04
N TRP A 49 -5.36 18.21 -41.81
CA TRP A 49 -5.13 19.24 -42.83
C TRP A 49 -3.65 19.24 -43.18
N GLY A 50 -3.34 18.80 -44.39
CA GLY A 50 -2.06 19.03 -45.06
C GLY A 50 -2.16 20.29 -45.91
N GLY A 51 -1.14 21.13 -45.84
CA GLY A 51 -0.93 22.28 -46.72
C GLY A 51 0.56 22.51 -46.91
N GLU A 52 1.08 22.07 -48.06
CA GLU A 52 2.40 22.40 -48.57
C GLU A 52 2.50 23.90 -48.90
N GLY A 53 3.68 24.52 -48.70
CA GLY A 53 3.89 25.89 -49.16
C GLY A 53 5.24 26.53 -48.85
N ARG A 54 6.26 26.14 -49.62
CA ARG A 54 7.42 26.95 -50.07
C ARG A 54 8.56 27.32 -49.11
N LEU A 55 9.70 26.70 -49.45
CA LEU A 55 11.09 27.11 -49.27
C LEU A 55 11.34 28.56 -49.72
N GLY A 56 12.05 29.32 -48.87
CA GLY A 56 12.75 30.55 -49.20
C GLY A 56 14.17 30.49 -48.65
N VAL A 57 15.10 30.09 -49.52
CA VAL A 57 16.54 30.19 -49.28
C VAL A 57 16.95 31.63 -49.55
N SER A 58 17.60 32.28 -48.59
CA SER A 58 18.40 33.49 -48.87
C SER A 58 19.81 33.25 -48.35
N ASP A 59 20.72 33.26 -49.33
CA ASP A 59 22.16 33.14 -49.22
C ASP A 59 22.72 34.50 -48.78
N SER A 60 23.57 34.52 -47.76
CA SER A 60 24.34 35.70 -47.36
C SER A 60 25.66 35.26 -46.76
N ARG A 61 26.60 35.08 -47.68
CA ARG A 61 28.04 34.92 -47.48
C ARG A 61 28.59 36.17 -46.78
N PHE A 62 29.20 36.02 -45.59
CA PHE A 62 30.00 37.07 -44.97
C PHE A 62 31.34 36.54 -44.51
N GLU A 63 32.37 37.33 -44.77
CA GLU A 63 33.79 36.97 -44.72
C GLU A 63 34.34 36.68 -43.32
N LEU A 64 35.29 35.73 -43.29
CA LEU A 64 36.20 35.50 -42.18
C LEU A 64 37.17 36.69 -42.05
N ARG A 65 37.09 37.42 -40.94
CA ARG A 65 38.20 38.22 -40.41
C ARG A 65 38.61 37.69 -39.05
N SER A 66 39.85 37.24 -38.97
CA SER A 66 40.55 36.88 -37.74
C SER A 66 40.81 38.14 -36.90
N VAL A 67 40.38 38.12 -35.64
CA VAL A 67 40.85 39.04 -34.60
C VAL A 67 41.24 38.21 -33.39
N SER A 68 42.50 38.36 -32.99
CA SER A 68 43.16 37.67 -31.89
C SER A 68 42.76 38.23 -30.52
N VAL A 69 42.82 37.31 -29.56
CA VAL A 69 42.41 37.32 -28.15
C VAL A 69 43.11 38.37 -27.28
N THR A 70 42.37 38.96 -26.34
CA THR A 70 42.88 39.28 -24.99
C THR A 70 41.91 38.73 -23.93
N PRO A 71 42.40 38.09 -22.85
CA PRO A 71 41.56 37.34 -21.93
C PRO A 71 40.89 38.24 -20.89
N SER A 72 39.56 38.20 -20.82
CA SER A 72 38.79 38.69 -19.69
C SER A 72 38.74 37.63 -18.59
N ARG A 73 38.89 38.10 -17.34
CA ARG A 73 38.98 37.36 -16.09
C ARG A 73 37.91 36.25 -15.95
N PRO A 74 38.25 35.08 -15.37
CA PRO A 74 37.23 34.11 -15.00
C PRO A 74 36.43 34.64 -13.82
N LEU A 75 35.10 34.68 -14.01
CA LEU A 75 34.13 34.78 -12.92
C LEU A 75 34.35 33.59 -11.99
N ARG A 76 34.73 33.89 -10.76
CA ARG A 76 34.83 32.98 -9.63
C ARG A 76 33.40 32.55 -9.27
N ALA A 77 32.98 31.37 -9.70
CA ALA A 77 31.69 30.80 -9.32
C ALA A 77 31.84 29.33 -8.93
N MET A 78 31.42 29.04 -7.70
CA MET A 78 31.02 27.72 -7.20
C MET A 78 32.11 26.70 -6.86
N GLY A 79 33.10 27.14 -6.06
CA GLY A 79 33.52 26.30 -4.94
C GLY A 79 32.47 26.41 -3.83
N GLY A 80 31.89 25.30 -3.39
CA GLY A 80 31.17 25.29 -2.10
C GLY A 80 29.96 24.38 -1.94
N PHE A 81 29.37 23.81 -3.00
CA PHE A 81 28.13 23.02 -2.85
C PHE A 81 28.25 21.50 -3.08
N ARG A 82 29.33 21.04 -3.73
CA ARG A 82 29.56 19.59 -3.91
C ARG A 82 30.51 18.95 -2.91
N ALA A 83 31.16 19.75 -2.07
CA ALA A 83 32.06 19.29 -1.01
C ALA A 83 31.44 19.30 0.40
N LEU A 84 30.22 19.84 0.56
CA LEU A 84 29.54 19.92 1.86
C LEU A 84 28.60 18.73 2.13
N MET A 85 28.43 17.80 1.20
CA MET A 85 27.66 16.55 1.41
C MET A 85 28.56 15.33 1.68
N ALA A 86 29.88 15.44 1.49
CA ALA A 86 30.84 14.35 1.70
C ALA A 86 31.60 14.44 3.04
N ALA A 87 31.44 15.53 3.81
CA ALA A 87 32.19 15.78 5.05
C ALA A 87 31.35 15.67 6.34
N LEU A 88 30.17 15.04 6.26
CA LEU A 88 29.31 14.70 7.42
C LEU A 88 29.08 13.19 7.56
N TRP A 89 29.84 12.36 6.84
CA TRP A 89 29.76 10.89 6.88
C TRP A 89 31.02 10.23 7.47
N ALA A 90 31.69 10.95 8.37
CA ALA A 90 32.83 10.43 9.11
C ALA A 90 32.79 10.93 10.56
N LEU A 91 31.72 10.57 11.28
CA LEU A 91 31.70 10.28 12.73
C LEU A 91 30.25 9.96 13.12
N GLY A 92 29.95 8.71 13.41
CA GLY A 92 28.65 8.32 13.95
C GLY A 92 28.69 6.86 14.37
N ALA A 93 28.78 6.63 15.67
CA ALA A 93 28.74 5.32 16.29
C ALA A 93 27.57 4.47 15.77
N ALA A 94 27.73 3.14 15.85
CA ALA A 94 26.64 2.18 15.77
C ALA A 94 25.59 2.47 16.87
N GLY A 95 24.77 3.50 16.66
CA GLY A 95 23.47 3.62 17.30
C GLY A 95 22.50 2.81 16.46
N ALA A 96 21.69 1.96 17.09
CA ALA A 96 20.59 1.30 16.42
C ALA A 96 19.76 2.38 15.69
N ALA A 97 19.63 2.25 14.37
CA ALA A 97 18.84 3.19 13.60
C ALA A 97 17.36 3.04 13.99
N ALA A 98 16.63 4.15 14.02
CA ALA A 98 15.18 4.14 14.20
C ALA A 98 14.53 3.31 13.07
N LEU A 99 13.49 2.53 13.40
CA LEU A 99 12.84 1.61 12.46
C LEU A 99 11.78 2.34 11.62
N ARG A 100 11.98 2.52 10.32
CA ARG A 100 11.02 3.12 9.39
C ARG A 100 10.11 2.06 8.79
N ILE A 101 8.80 2.27 8.89
CA ILE A 101 7.76 1.39 8.37
C ILE A 101 6.90 2.19 7.40
N GLY A 102 6.65 1.65 6.21
CA GLY A 102 5.78 2.26 5.20
C GLY A 102 4.67 1.33 4.72
N ALA A 103 3.61 1.90 4.16
CA ALA A 103 2.64 1.22 3.32
C ALA A 103 2.48 1.98 2.01
N PHE A 104 2.46 1.27 0.89
CA PHE A 104 2.43 1.85 -0.44
C PHE A 104 1.54 1.03 -1.36
N ASN A 105 0.39 1.59 -1.75
CA ASN A 105 -0.35 1.11 -2.91
C ASN A 105 0.42 1.51 -4.18
N ILE A 106 0.91 0.53 -4.92
CA ILE A 106 1.58 0.74 -6.21
C ILE A 106 0.63 0.28 -7.31
N GLN A 107 -0.04 1.23 -7.95
CA GLN A 107 -1.09 0.97 -8.93
C GLN A 107 -0.73 -0.14 -9.91
N SER A 108 -1.46 -1.26 -9.87
CA SER A 108 -1.27 -2.42 -10.74
C SER A 108 0.21 -2.89 -10.85
N PHE A 109 0.89 -3.05 -9.72
CA PHE A 109 2.27 -3.53 -9.71
C PHE A 109 2.38 -4.95 -10.31
N GLY A 110 3.34 -5.13 -11.22
CA GLY A 110 3.62 -6.38 -11.93
C GLY A 110 4.73 -6.21 -12.95
N ASP A 111 4.93 -7.19 -13.83
CA ASP A 111 6.08 -7.27 -14.75
C ASP A 111 6.31 -6.00 -15.57
N SER A 112 5.24 -5.49 -16.19
CA SER A 112 5.31 -4.30 -17.04
C SER A 112 5.80 -3.07 -16.27
N LYS A 113 5.45 -2.95 -14.98
CA LYS A 113 5.78 -1.78 -14.16
C LYS A 113 7.20 -1.87 -13.61
N VAL A 114 7.63 -3.04 -13.13
CA VAL A 114 9.00 -3.21 -12.60
C VAL A 114 10.06 -3.21 -13.70
N SER A 115 9.72 -3.62 -14.92
CA SER A 115 10.63 -3.64 -16.07
C SER A 115 10.79 -2.28 -16.76
N ASP A 116 9.87 -1.34 -16.55
CA ASP A 116 10.02 0.05 -16.99
C ASP A 116 11.10 0.75 -16.13
N PRO A 117 12.25 1.15 -16.69
CA PRO A 117 13.31 1.78 -15.92
C PRO A 117 12.90 3.07 -15.21
N ALA A 118 11.92 3.81 -15.75
CA ALA A 118 11.42 5.05 -15.16
C ALA A 118 10.50 4.79 -13.96
N CYS A 119 9.82 3.64 -13.92
CA CYS A 119 8.94 3.26 -12.82
C CYS A 119 9.66 2.37 -11.81
N GLY A 120 10.19 1.22 -12.26
CA GLY A 120 10.83 0.22 -11.41
C GLY A 120 12.00 0.77 -10.60
N GLY A 121 12.86 1.59 -11.23
CA GLY A 121 14.01 2.19 -10.55
C GLY A 121 13.61 3.19 -9.45
N VAL A 122 12.51 3.93 -9.63
CA VAL A 122 11.99 4.84 -8.60
C VAL A 122 11.29 4.05 -7.49
N ILE A 123 10.46 3.06 -7.84
CA ILE A 123 9.82 2.15 -6.88
C ILE A 123 10.86 1.48 -5.98
N ALA A 124 11.94 0.95 -6.57
CA ALA A 124 13.00 0.30 -5.82
C ALA A 124 13.72 1.28 -4.85
N GLN A 125 13.93 2.54 -5.27
CA GLN A 125 14.49 3.58 -4.39
C GLN A 125 13.54 3.93 -3.23
N ILE A 126 12.24 4.08 -3.51
CA ILE A 126 11.22 4.34 -2.48
C ILE A 126 11.18 3.20 -1.46
N VAL A 127 11.06 1.95 -1.92
CA VAL A 127 10.95 0.77 -1.03
C VAL A 127 12.23 0.56 -0.22
N ALA A 128 13.41 0.80 -0.81
CA ALA A 128 14.69 0.73 -0.08
C ALA A 128 14.87 1.84 0.98
N GLY A 129 14.00 2.85 1.01
CA GLY A 129 14.00 3.91 2.02
C GLY A 129 13.45 3.49 3.39
N TYR A 130 12.86 2.29 3.48
CA TYR A 130 12.22 1.76 4.68
C TYR A 130 12.93 0.50 5.19
N ASP A 131 12.69 0.17 6.47
CA ASP A 131 13.11 -1.09 7.07
C ASP A 131 12.06 -2.19 6.88
N ILE A 132 10.78 -1.81 6.87
CA ILE A 132 9.64 -2.66 6.47
C ILE A 132 8.71 -1.82 5.58
N THR A 133 8.29 -2.37 4.44
CA THR A 133 7.27 -1.76 3.57
C THR A 133 6.19 -2.78 3.23
N LEU A 134 4.94 -2.41 3.44
CA LEU A 134 3.80 -3.06 2.79
C LEU A 134 3.66 -2.50 1.38
N VAL A 135 3.63 -3.37 0.38
CA VAL A 135 3.27 -3.05 -1.02
C VAL A 135 1.93 -3.71 -1.32
N GLN A 136 1.01 -2.94 -1.90
CA GLN A 136 -0.35 -3.36 -2.27
C GLN A 136 -0.53 -3.26 -3.79
N GLU A 137 -1.65 -3.82 -4.29
CA GLU A 137 -1.92 -3.98 -5.73
C GLU A 137 -0.88 -4.82 -6.49
N VAL A 138 -0.22 -5.76 -5.80
CA VAL A 138 0.71 -6.70 -6.44
C VAL A 138 -0.08 -7.73 -7.23
N ARG A 139 0.12 -7.76 -8.54
CA ARG A 139 -0.55 -8.67 -9.48
C ARG A 139 0.47 -9.59 -10.15
N ASP A 140 1.06 -10.46 -9.34
CA ASP A 140 2.25 -11.23 -9.70
C ASP A 140 2.24 -12.65 -9.09
N PRO A 141 1.31 -13.53 -9.51
CA PRO A 141 1.12 -14.83 -8.89
C PRO A 141 2.31 -15.79 -9.06
N ASP A 142 3.22 -15.54 -10.00
CA ASP A 142 4.44 -16.33 -10.19
C ASP A 142 5.70 -15.69 -9.57
N LEU A 143 5.52 -14.56 -8.87
CA LEU A 143 6.56 -13.79 -8.17
C LEU A 143 7.69 -13.28 -9.08
N SER A 144 7.48 -13.22 -10.40
CA SER A 144 8.52 -12.77 -11.34
C SER A 144 8.79 -11.27 -11.20
N ALA A 145 7.76 -10.44 -11.06
CA ALA A 145 7.90 -9.01 -10.83
C ALA A 145 8.48 -8.69 -9.44
N VAL A 146 8.07 -9.43 -8.41
CA VAL A 146 8.62 -9.34 -7.05
C VAL A 146 10.10 -9.68 -7.06
N SER A 147 10.49 -10.76 -7.74
CA SER A 147 11.90 -11.15 -7.87
C SER A 147 12.73 -10.04 -8.53
N ALA A 148 12.24 -9.46 -9.62
CA ALA A 148 12.90 -8.34 -10.30
C ALA A 148 13.02 -7.09 -9.39
N LEU A 149 11.99 -6.77 -8.60
CA LEU A 149 12.05 -5.67 -7.64
C LEU A 149 13.11 -5.92 -6.55
N MET A 150 13.17 -7.14 -6.03
CA MET A 150 14.17 -7.52 -5.02
C MET A 150 15.60 -7.44 -5.56
N GLU A 151 15.82 -7.83 -6.82
CA GLU A 151 17.12 -7.65 -7.48
C GLU A 151 17.50 -6.17 -7.58
N GLN A 152 16.56 -5.30 -7.99
CA GLN A 152 16.80 -3.86 -8.07
C GLN A 152 17.13 -3.28 -6.69
N ILE A 153 16.31 -3.56 -5.66
CA ILE A 153 16.52 -3.10 -4.28
C ILE A 153 17.89 -3.56 -3.74
N ASN A 154 18.22 -4.84 -3.91
CA ASN A 154 19.48 -5.38 -3.41
C ASN A 154 20.71 -4.94 -4.21
N SER A 155 20.52 -4.46 -5.45
CA SER A 155 21.60 -3.87 -6.25
C SER A 155 21.92 -2.42 -5.85
N LEU A 156 20.92 -1.66 -5.40
CA LEU A 156 21.06 -0.24 -5.05
C LEU A 156 21.31 -0.01 -3.55
N SER A 157 20.87 -0.93 -2.69
CA SER A 157 21.02 -0.81 -1.24
C SER A 157 22.33 -1.40 -0.74
N ARG A 158 22.87 -0.81 0.33
CA ARG A 158 23.97 -1.42 1.10
C ARG A 158 23.48 -2.52 2.05
N HIS A 159 22.18 -2.62 2.24
CA HIS A 159 21.54 -3.61 3.11
C HIS A 159 20.89 -4.70 2.27
N GLU A 160 20.83 -5.91 2.81
CA GLU A 160 20.13 -7.02 2.18
C GLU A 160 18.65 -6.99 2.57
N TYR A 161 17.78 -7.01 1.57
CA TYR A 161 16.34 -7.09 1.71
C TYR A 161 15.82 -8.48 1.36
N SER A 162 14.76 -8.87 2.06
CA SER A 162 13.97 -10.07 1.80
C SER A 162 12.49 -9.68 1.74
N PHE A 163 11.62 -10.62 1.42
CA PHE A 163 10.18 -10.39 1.39
C PHE A 163 9.40 -11.57 1.97
N VAL A 164 8.12 -11.33 2.24
CA VAL A 164 7.08 -12.33 2.46
C VAL A 164 5.79 -11.83 1.83
N SER A 165 5.00 -12.70 1.20
CA SER A 165 3.79 -12.32 0.49
C SER A 165 2.61 -13.22 0.86
N SER A 166 1.39 -12.70 0.66
CA SER A 166 0.18 -13.50 0.66
C SER A 166 0.07 -14.35 -0.61
N GLU A 167 -0.90 -15.25 -0.63
CA GLU A 167 -1.46 -15.80 -1.88
C GLU A 167 -2.22 -14.71 -2.65
N PRO A 168 -2.63 -14.92 -3.91
CA PRO A 168 -3.55 -14.02 -4.62
C PRO A 168 -4.94 -13.98 -3.98
N LEU A 169 -5.39 -12.80 -3.57
CA LEU A 169 -6.65 -12.53 -2.86
C LEU A 169 -7.60 -11.67 -3.70
N GLY A 170 -8.90 -11.82 -3.49
CA GLY A 170 -9.95 -11.15 -4.26
C GLY A 170 -11.22 -11.97 -4.30
N ARG A 171 -12.39 -11.36 -4.50
CA ARG A 171 -13.66 -12.10 -4.68
C ARG A 171 -13.86 -12.61 -6.10
N ASP A 172 -13.36 -11.86 -7.09
CA ASP A 172 -13.59 -12.13 -8.51
C ASP A 172 -12.30 -12.61 -9.21
N GLN A 173 -12.23 -12.46 -10.54
CA GLN A 173 -11.05 -12.85 -11.32
C GLN A 173 -9.87 -11.89 -11.15
N TYR A 174 -10.13 -10.68 -10.68
CA TYR A 174 -9.11 -9.70 -10.38
C TYR A 174 -8.56 -10.01 -8.98
N LYS A 175 -7.31 -10.45 -8.93
CA LYS A 175 -6.62 -10.83 -7.70
C LYS A 175 -5.40 -9.96 -7.49
N GLU A 176 -5.12 -9.69 -6.23
CA GLU A 176 -3.96 -8.92 -5.75
C GLU A 176 -3.31 -9.66 -4.58
N MET A 177 -2.06 -9.32 -4.30
CA MET A 177 -1.29 -9.87 -3.20
C MET A 177 -0.84 -8.73 -2.27
N TYR A 178 -0.72 -9.04 -0.99
CA TYR A 178 0.05 -8.23 -0.06
C TYR A 178 1.50 -8.68 -0.09
N LEU A 179 2.42 -7.73 -0.21
CA LEU A 179 3.86 -7.99 -0.18
C LEU A 179 4.50 -7.17 0.93
N PHE A 180 5.12 -7.82 1.91
CA PHE A 180 6.00 -7.16 2.86
C PHE A 180 7.45 -7.31 2.40
N VAL A 181 8.10 -6.18 2.11
CA VAL A 181 9.55 -6.10 1.85
C VAL A 181 10.24 -5.61 3.11
N TYR A 182 11.32 -6.26 3.54
CA TYR A 182 11.99 -5.93 4.80
C TYR A 182 13.51 -6.11 4.77
N ARG A 183 14.20 -5.31 5.57
CA ARG A 183 15.65 -5.29 5.70
C ARG A 183 16.13 -6.37 6.70
N LYS A 184 16.93 -7.33 6.24
CA LYS A 184 17.29 -8.54 7.01
C LYS A 184 18.16 -8.29 8.23
N ASP A 185 18.90 -7.17 8.26
CA ASP A 185 19.72 -6.78 9.42
C ASP A 185 18.95 -5.94 10.44
N ALA A 186 17.72 -5.50 10.13
CA ALA A 186 16.86 -4.73 11.02
C ALA A 186 15.80 -5.60 11.71
N VAL A 187 15.19 -6.50 10.95
CA VAL A 187 14.03 -7.29 11.39
C VAL A 187 14.04 -8.71 10.82
N SER A 188 13.27 -9.59 11.45
CA SER A 188 12.98 -10.93 10.94
C SER A 188 11.50 -11.26 11.09
N VAL A 189 10.94 -11.97 10.12
CA VAL A 189 9.59 -12.54 10.22
C VAL A 189 9.60 -13.66 11.26
N VAL A 190 8.71 -13.58 12.24
CA VAL A 190 8.54 -14.57 13.31
C VAL A 190 7.48 -15.59 12.93
N ASP A 191 6.33 -15.10 12.47
CA ASP A 191 5.18 -15.92 12.07
C ASP A 191 4.29 -15.11 11.13
N THR A 192 3.48 -15.79 10.34
CA THR A 192 2.52 -15.20 9.40
C THR A 192 1.24 -16.02 9.33
N TYR A 193 0.11 -15.37 9.08
CA TYR A 193 -1.08 -16.09 8.68
C TYR A 193 -2.03 -15.21 7.86
N GLN A 194 -2.82 -15.86 7.03
CA GLN A 194 -3.95 -15.25 6.34
C GLN A 194 -5.14 -15.25 7.31
N TYR A 195 -5.74 -14.09 7.57
CA TYR A 195 -6.95 -14.03 8.41
C TYR A 195 -8.04 -14.94 7.79
N PRO A 196 -8.66 -15.86 8.55
CA PRO A 196 -9.55 -16.89 7.98
C PRO A 196 -10.85 -16.37 7.37
N ASP A 197 -11.27 -15.16 7.76
CA ASP A 197 -12.48 -14.46 7.28
C ASP A 197 -13.76 -15.33 7.13
N PRO A 198 -14.24 -15.99 8.20
CA PRO A 198 -15.39 -16.89 8.11
C PRO A 198 -16.70 -16.18 7.74
N GLU A 199 -16.80 -14.88 8.01
CA GLU A 199 -17.96 -14.05 7.69
C GLU A 199 -17.87 -13.44 6.29
N ASP A 200 -16.80 -13.73 5.54
CA ASP A 200 -16.55 -13.20 4.20
C ASP A 200 -16.72 -11.67 4.21
N ALA A 201 -16.03 -11.00 5.14
CA ALA A 201 -16.10 -9.57 5.38
C ALA A 201 -15.17 -8.76 4.47
N PHE A 202 -14.06 -9.36 4.02
CA PHE A 202 -13.03 -8.68 3.24
C PHE A 202 -13.07 -9.11 1.78
N SER A 203 -12.81 -8.19 0.85
CA SER A 203 -12.50 -8.57 -0.53
C SER A 203 -11.10 -9.17 -0.66
N ARG A 204 -10.18 -8.73 0.19
CA ARG A 204 -8.80 -9.20 0.29
C ARG A 204 -8.47 -9.36 1.76
N GLU A 205 -8.58 -10.58 2.24
CA GLU A 205 -8.41 -10.96 3.63
C GLU A 205 -7.05 -10.45 4.17
N PRO A 206 -6.94 -9.90 5.39
CA PRO A 206 -5.67 -9.40 5.91
C PRO A 206 -4.58 -10.47 6.04
N PHE A 207 -3.42 -10.25 5.41
CA PHE A 207 -2.23 -11.10 5.55
C PHE A 207 -1.36 -10.63 6.72
N VAL A 208 -1.57 -11.20 7.89
CA VAL A 208 -0.99 -10.73 9.16
C VAL A 208 0.45 -11.24 9.32
N VAL A 209 1.39 -10.34 9.62
CA VAL A 209 2.81 -10.67 9.77
C VAL A 209 3.34 -10.20 11.12
N LYS A 210 3.89 -11.13 11.90
CA LYS A 210 4.61 -10.82 13.15
C LYS A 210 6.10 -10.64 12.85
N PHE A 211 6.64 -9.49 13.24
CA PHE A 211 8.06 -9.16 13.10
C PHE A 211 8.76 -9.10 14.46
N SER A 212 9.99 -9.63 14.49
CA SER A 212 10.98 -9.29 15.53
C SER A 212 11.83 -8.13 15.03
N ALA A 213 11.98 -7.11 15.86
CA ALA A 213 12.71 -5.88 15.59
C ALA A 213 13.58 -5.52 16.81
N PRO A 214 14.65 -6.29 17.10
CA PRO A 214 15.41 -6.17 18.34
C PRO A 214 16.12 -4.81 18.52
N GLY A 215 16.40 -4.10 17.41
CA GLY A 215 16.97 -2.74 17.45
C GLY A 215 15.94 -1.63 17.71
N SER A 216 14.65 -1.94 17.66
CA SER A 216 13.55 -0.99 17.90
C SER A 216 13.08 -1.06 19.35
N ALA A 217 12.66 0.07 19.90
CA ALA A 217 12.01 0.13 21.21
C ALA A 217 10.70 -0.70 21.27
N ALA A 218 10.14 -1.11 20.13
CA ALA A 218 8.99 -2.03 20.09
C ALA A 218 9.38 -3.48 20.42
N GLY A 219 10.60 -3.92 20.08
CA GLY A 219 11.10 -5.29 20.24
C GLY A 219 10.43 -6.31 19.31
N GLU A 220 9.11 -6.45 19.40
CA GLU A 220 8.26 -7.20 18.49
C GLU A 220 6.99 -6.39 18.20
N LEU A 221 6.45 -6.56 17.01
CA LEU A 221 5.20 -5.95 16.56
C LEU A 221 4.53 -6.79 15.48
N VAL A 222 3.24 -6.58 15.28
CA VAL A 222 2.45 -7.24 14.26
C VAL A 222 1.94 -6.19 13.26
N LEU A 223 2.11 -6.47 11.97
CA LEU A 223 1.59 -5.63 10.90
C LEU A 223 0.38 -6.31 10.24
N ILE A 224 -0.70 -5.56 10.09
CA ILE A 224 -2.00 -6.03 9.58
C ILE A 224 -2.35 -5.17 8.36
N PRO A 225 -2.19 -5.68 7.13
CA PRO A 225 -2.49 -4.93 5.93
C PRO A 225 -4.00 -4.90 5.65
N LEU A 226 -4.48 -3.80 5.06
CA LEU A 226 -5.78 -3.76 4.38
C LEU A 226 -5.66 -2.90 3.13
N HIS A 227 -6.00 -3.47 1.98
CA HIS A 227 -6.38 -2.75 0.77
C HIS A 227 -7.90 -2.88 0.67
N ALA A 228 -8.65 -1.88 1.11
CA ALA A 228 -10.09 -2.00 1.25
C ALA A 228 -10.77 -1.93 -0.13
N ALA A 229 -11.82 -2.72 -0.36
CA ALA A 229 -12.65 -2.50 -1.54
C ALA A 229 -13.38 -1.13 -1.40
N PRO A 230 -13.28 -0.19 -2.35
CA PRO A 230 -13.74 1.19 -2.14
C PRO A 230 -15.21 1.32 -1.71
N HIS A 231 -16.09 0.50 -2.29
CA HIS A 231 -17.52 0.51 -1.96
C HIS A 231 -17.89 -0.30 -0.72
N GLN A 232 -16.91 -0.96 -0.09
CA GLN A 232 -17.05 -1.69 1.18
C GLN A 232 -16.12 -1.14 2.27
N ALA A 233 -15.45 0.00 2.04
CA ALA A 233 -14.43 0.54 2.93
C ALA A 233 -14.93 0.68 4.38
N VAL A 234 -16.14 1.19 4.60
CA VAL A 234 -16.73 1.30 5.95
C VAL A 234 -16.81 -0.07 6.65
N ALA A 235 -17.28 -1.10 5.95
CA ALA A 235 -17.43 -2.44 6.52
C ALA A 235 -16.08 -3.14 6.74
N GLU A 236 -15.17 -3.06 5.78
CA GLU A 236 -13.85 -3.70 5.87
C GLU A 236 -12.97 -3.03 6.95
N ILE A 237 -13.00 -1.70 7.07
CA ILE A 237 -12.27 -1.00 8.15
C ILE A 237 -12.88 -1.35 9.52
N ASP A 238 -14.20 -1.46 9.64
CA ASP A 238 -14.83 -1.90 10.90
C ASP A 238 -14.41 -3.33 11.26
N ALA A 239 -14.38 -4.24 10.29
CA ALA A 239 -14.00 -5.64 10.47
C ALA A 239 -12.54 -5.83 10.93
N LEU A 240 -11.64 -4.85 10.72
CA LEU A 240 -10.29 -4.88 11.30
C LEU A 240 -10.31 -4.91 12.84
N TYR A 241 -11.40 -4.47 13.48
CA TYR A 241 -11.58 -4.66 14.93
C TYR A 241 -11.67 -6.14 15.30
N ASP A 242 -12.25 -6.98 14.45
CA ASP A 242 -12.36 -8.41 14.72
C ASP A 242 -11.01 -9.12 14.45
N VAL A 243 -10.24 -8.64 13.47
CA VAL A 243 -8.84 -9.04 13.26
C VAL A 243 -7.95 -8.67 14.45
N TYR A 244 -8.17 -7.50 15.05
CA TYR A 244 -7.51 -7.10 16.31
C TYR A 244 -7.75 -8.13 17.42
N LEU A 245 -9.00 -8.59 17.60
CA LEU A 245 -9.33 -9.60 18.62
C LEU A 245 -8.70 -10.95 18.31
N ASP A 246 -8.71 -11.37 17.04
CA ASP A 246 -8.11 -12.63 16.59
C ASP A 246 -6.60 -12.67 16.85
N VAL A 247 -5.87 -11.58 16.57
CA VAL A 247 -4.43 -11.53 16.86
C VAL A 247 -4.16 -11.60 18.37
N ILE A 248 -4.97 -10.93 19.19
CA ILE A 248 -4.82 -11.00 20.65
C ILE A 248 -5.02 -12.44 21.14
N ASP A 249 -6.03 -13.15 20.63
CA ASP A 249 -6.27 -14.55 21.00
C ASP A 249 -5.11 -15.45 20.53
N LYS A 250 -4.65 -15.26 19.29
CA LYS A 250 -3.62 -16.09 18.66
C LYS A 250 -2.22 -15.90 19.25
N TRP A 251 -1.79 -14.66 19.47
CA TRP A 251 -0.42 -14.32 19.84
C TRP A 251 -0.26 -13.60 21.19
N GLY A 252 -1.37 -13.27 21.87
CA GLY A 252 -1.33 -12.67 23.20
C GLY A 252 -0.70 -11.27 23.24
N THR A 253 -0.76 -10.52 22.13
CA THR A 253 -0.16 -9.18 22.02
C THR A 253 -1.13 -8.19 21.39
N ASP A 254 -1.10 -6.95 21.88
CA ASP A 254 -1.85 -5.80 21.38
C ASP A 254 -0.94 -4.78 20.65
N ASP A 255 0.36 -5.08 20.47
CA ASP A 255 1.32 -4.22 19.77
C ASP A 255 1.18 -4.37 18.24
N LEU A 256 0.06 -3.84 17.75
CA LEU A 256 -0.42 -4.01 16.39
C LEU A 256 -0.35 -2.69 15.62
N LEU A 257 0.06 -2.78 14.35
CA LEU A 257 0.08 -1.70 13.39
C LEU A 257 -0.78 -2.12 12.18
N PHE A 258 -1.93 -1.46 12.01
CA PHE A 258 -2.76 -1.61 10.82
C PHE A 258 -2.32 -0.57 9.80
N LEU A 259 -2.16 -0.97 8.54
CA LEU A 259 -1.61 -0.09 7.52
C LEU A 259 -2.05 -0.46 6.10
N GLY A 260 -2.14 0.53 5.21
CA GLY A 260 -2.47 0.35 3.80
C GLY A 260 -3.52 1.34 3.28
N ASP A 261 -3.88 1.17 2.01
CA ASP A 261 -4.99 1.87 1.36
C ASP A 261 -6.34 1.38 1.92
N PHE A 262 -6.87 2.12 2.89
CA PHE A 262 -8.14 1.79 3.50
C PHE A 262 -9.32 2.38 2.71
N ASN A 263 -9.07 3.14 1.63
CA ASN A 263 -10.09 3.98 0.99
C ASN A 263 -10.85 4.86 2.01
N ALA A 264 -10.12 5.32 3.04
CA ALA A 264 -10.64 5.85 4.29
C ALA A 264 -11.01 7.36 4.26
N ASP A 265 -11.55 7.86 3.16
CA ASP A 265 -11.98 9.27 3.05
C ASP A 265 -12.95 9.52 1.88
N CYS A 266 -13.25 10.79 1.66
CA CYS A 266 -13.93 11.32 0.48
C CYS A 266 -15.29 10.65 0.27
N SER A 267 -15.52 10.06 -0.90
CA SER A 267 -16.83 9.49 -1.23
C SER A 267 -17.09 8.12 -0.61
N TYR A 268 -16.02 7.43 -0.19
CA TYR A 268 -16.02 6.04 0.28
C TYR A 268 -16.29 5.93 1.78
N VAL A 269 -15.65 6.79 2.58
CA VAL A 269 -15.92 6.92 4.02
C VAL A 269 -16.18 8.38 4.34
N ARG A 270 -17.41 8.72 4.71
CA ARG A 270 -17.84 10.09 4.99
C ARG A 270 -17.79 10.37 6.50
N ALA A 271 -17.82 11.64 6.86
CA ALA A 271 -17.81 12.09 8.26
C ALA A 271 -18.84 11.38 9.17
N GLN A 272 -20.03 11.06 8.61
CA GLN A 272 -21.12 10.38 9.31
C GLN A 272 -20.90 8.88 9.53
N ASP A 273 -19.97 8.25 8.80
CA ASP A 273 -19.72 6.80 8.85
C ASP A 273 -18.73 6.47 9.98
N TRP A 274 -17.81 7.38 10.30
CA TRP A 274 -16.77 7.19 11.32
C TRP A 274 -17.26 6.70 12.69
N PRO A 275 -18.38 7.19 13.25
CA PRO A 275 -18.87 6.69 14.54
C PRO A 275 -19.23 5.20 14.53
N ALA A 276 -19.55 4.61 13.36
CA ALA A 276 -19.91 3.20 13.23
C ALA A 276 -18.69 2.28 13.07
N ILE A 277 -17.51 2.81 12.78
CA ILE A 277 -16.29 2.04 12.56
C ILE A 277 -15.57 1.84 13.90
N ARG A 278 -15.59 0.63 14.46
CA ARG A 278 -15.00 0.29 15.77
C ARG A 278 -13.50 0.57 15.85
N LEU A 279 -12.77 0.36 14.75
CA LEU A 279 -11.34 0.71 14.65
C LEU A 279 -11.09 2.22 14.81
N ARG A 280 -12.10 3.06 14.57
CA ARG A 280 -12.02 4.52 14.73
C ARG A 280 -12.62 5.03 16.04
N SER A 281 -13.78 4.51 16.42
CA SER A 281 -14.54 5.00 17.58
C SER A 281 -13.98 4.51 18.93
N SER A 282 -13.20 3.43 18.94
CA SER A 282 -12.54 2.91 20.14
C SER A 282 -11.24 3.66 20.47
N GLU A 283 -11.07 4.05 21.74
CA GLU A 283 -9.88 4.75 22.25
C GLU A 283 -8.60 3.87 22.27
N VAL A 284 -8.76 2.57 22.06
CA VAL A 284 -7.65 1.60 21.93
C VAL A 284 -6.74 1.98 20.78
N PHE A 285 -7.33 2.43 19.67
CA PHE A 285 -6.63 2.70 18.43
C PHE A 285 -6.28 4.17 18.31
N LYS A 286 -5.06 4.43 17.82
CA LYS A 286 -4.61 5.77 17.46
C LYS A 286 -4.35 5.80 15.96
N TRP A 287 -5.10 6.65 15.26
CA TRP A 287 -4.88 6.93 13.84
C TRP A 287 -3.73 7.91 13.72
N LEU A 288 -2.70 7.54 12.97
CA LEU A 288 -1.45 8.30 12.85
C LEU A 288 -1.46 9.23 11.63
N ILE A 289 -2.09 8.79 10.54
CA ILE A 289 -2.35 9.63 9.36
C ILE A 289 -3.72 10.33 9.56
N PRO A 290 -3.75 11.66 9.66
CA PRO A 290 -4.98 12.41 9.93
C PRO A 290 -5.91 12.43 8.70
N ASP A 291 -7.20 12.73 8.92
CA ASP A 291 -8.17 12.89 7.82
C ASP A 291 -7.88 14.10 6.92
N SER A 292 -6.99 15.00 7.35
CA SER A 292 -6.60 16.19 6.57
C SER A 292 -5.37 15.95 5.69
N ALA A 293 -4.88 14.71 5.62
CA ALA A 293 -3.74 14.35 4.77
C ALA A 293 -4.26 14.03 3.36
N ASP A 294 -3.51 14.47 2.35
CA ASP A 294 -3.70 13.97 0.99
C ASP A 294 -2.71 12.83 0.76
N THR A 295 -3.22 11.62 0.54
CA THR A 295 -2.39 10.45 0.24
C THR A 295 -2.42 10.09 -1.24
N THR A 296 -2.97 10.96 -2.08
CA THR A 296 -3.15 10.70 -3.51
C THR A 296 -2.19 11.53 -4.35
N VAL A 297 -1.68 10.96 -5.43
CA VAL A 297 -0.84 11.66 -6.41
C VAL A 297 -1.71 12.47 -7.38
N GLY A 298 -2.97 12.07 -7.57
CA GLY A 298 -3.90 12.67 -8.51
C GLY A 298 -4.36 14.08 -8.14
N ASN A 299 -5.48 14.52 -8.74
CA ASN A 299 -6.09 15.82 -8.43
C ASN A 299 -7.12 15.76 -7.28
N SER A 300 -7.16 14.63 -6.56
CA SER A 300 -7.96 14.48 -5.34
C SER A 300 -7.22 15.06 -4.13
N ASP A 301 -7.94 15.24 -3.03
CA ASP A 301 -7.41 15.55 -1.71
C ASP A 301 -8.12 14.59 -0.75
N CYS A 302 -7.53 13.40 -0.57
CA CYS A 302 -8.17 12.29 0.14
C CYS A 302 -7.16 11.53 1.02
N ALA A 303 -7.52 11.30 2.27
CA ALA A 303 -6.75 10.48 3.23
C ALA A 303 -7.09 8.98 3.09
N TYR A 304 -6.83 8.39 1.93
CA TYR A 304 -7.16 6.98 1.69
C TYR A 304 -6.25 6.01 2.44
N ASP A 305 -4.94 6.29 2.42
CA ASP A 305 -3.91 5.44 3.01
C ASP A 305 -3.72 5.79 4.48
N ARG A 306 -3.69 4.77 5.34
CA ARG A 306 -3.72 4.96 6.78
C ARG A 306 -2.67 4.13 7.49
N ILE A 307 -2.28 4.64 8.65
CA ILE A 307 -1.54 3.89 9.67
C ILE A 307 -2.30 4.06 10.99
N VAL A 308 -2.67 2.94 11.60
CA VAL A 308 -3.39 2.88 12.88
C VAL A 308 -2.61 2.00 13.83
N VAL A 309 -2.44 2.45 15.07
CA VAL A 309 -1.62 1.75 16.07
C VAL A 309 -2.42 1.49 17.34
N CYS A 310 -2.23 0.32 17.94
CA CYS A 310 -2.62 0.05 19.32
C CYS A 310 -1.46 -0.60 20.09
N GLY A 311 -1.69 -0.91 21.38
CA GLY A 311 -0.64 -1.40 22.27
C GLY A 311 0.13 -0.28 22.95
N ALA A 312 0.18 -0.33 24.29
CA ALA A 312 0.80 0.73 25.08
C ALA A 312 2.32 0.77 24.87
N ARG A 313 2.97 -0.37 24.61
CA ARG A 313 4.41 -0.45 24.32
C ARG A 313 4.69 0.17 22.96
N LEU A 314 4.03 -0.32 21.90
CA LEU A 314 4.22 0.17 20.54
C LEU A 314 3.95 1.68 20.42
N ARG A 315 2.88 2.18 21.05
CA ARG A 315 2.58 3.63 21.09
C ARG A 315 3.69 4.47 21.72
N ARG A 316 4.37 3.97 22.77
CA ARG A 316 5.51 4.68 23.38
C ARG A 316 6.77 4.60 22.52
N SER A 317 6.89 3.56 21.71
CA SER A 317 8.01 3.35 20.78
C SER A 317 7.94 4.23 19.55
N LEU A 318 6.80 4.86 19.22
CA LEU A 318 6.70 5.80 18.11
C LEU A 318 7.61 7.02 18.31
N LYS A 319 8.35 7.39 17.26
CA LYS A 319 9.02 8.68 17.19
C LYS A 319 7.94 9.78 17.05
N PRO A 320 7.93 10.82 17.91
CA PRO A 320 6.94 11.88 17.80
C PRO A 320 6.96 12.53 16.42
N GLN A 321 5.77 12.79 15.86
CA GLN A 321 5.58 13.48 14.57
C GLN A 321 6.28 12.82 13.37
N SER A 322 6.57 11.51 13.44
CA SER A 322 7.18 10.80 12.31
C SER A 322 6.16 10.20 11.34
N ALA A 323 4.88 10.23 11.67
CA ALA A 323 3.86 9.71 10.78
C ALA A 323 3.56 10.75 9.70
N ALA A 324 3.74 10.40 8.44
CA ALA A 324 3.67 11.34 7.33
C ALA A 324 3.27 10.65 6.02
N VAL A 325 2.87 11.46 5.04
CA VAL A 325 2.79 11.07 3.64
C VAL A 325 4.17 11.30 3.02
N HIS A 326 4.65 10.32 2.26
CA HIS A 326 5.90 10.43 1.53
C HIS A 326 5.63 10.89 0.10
N ASP A 327 5.73 12.19 -0.13
CA ASP A 327 5.58 12.78 -1.46
C ASP A 327 6.82 12.50 -2.33
N PHE A 328 6.81 11.34 -3.01
CA PHE A 328 7.87 10.97 -3.93
C PHE A 328 7.89 11.85 -5.19
N GLN A 329 6.79 12.52 -5.53
CA GLN A 329 6.75 13.41 -6.69
C GLN A 329 7.65 14.62 -6.41
N GLU A 330 7.53 15.22 -5.22
CA GLU A 330 8.42 16.28 -4.77
C GLU A 330 9.85 15.76 -4.57
N GLU A 331 10.04 14.62 -3.88
CA GLU A 331 11.36 14.07 -3.56
C GLU A 331 12.22 13.84 -4.81
N PHE A 332 11.65 13.23 -5.85
CA PHE A 332 12.36 12.89 -7.08
C PHE A 332 12.23 13.95 -8.18
N GLY A 333 11.52 15.06 -7.91
CA GLY A 333 11.32 16.16 -8.86
C GLY A 333 10.58 15.72 -10.12
N LEU A 334 9.56 14.88 -9.97
CA LEU A 334 8.79 14.30 -11.05
C LEU A 334 7.68 15.23 -11.51
N ASP A 335 7.40 15.25 -12.81
CA ASP A 335 6.15 15.82 -13.29
C ASP A 335 4.96 14.92 -12.96
N GLN A 336 3.74 15.47 -13.07
CA GLN A 336 2.50 14.76 -12.76
C GLN A 336 2.35 13.44 -13.54
N THR A 337 2.80 13.40 -14.79
CA THR A 337 2.65 12.21 -15.65
C THR A 337 3.61 11.12 -15.20
N GLN A 338 4.83 11.50 -14.83
CA GLN A 338 5.83 10.57 -14.30
C GLN A 338 5.41 10.02 -12.94
N ALA A 339 4.89 10.87 -12.05
CA ALA A 339 4.42 10.44 -10.75
C ALA A 339 3.24 9.45 -10.86
N LEU A 340 2.23 9.76 -11.68
CA LEU A 340 1.10 8.86 -11.95
C LEU A 340 1.50 7.57 -12.67
N ALA A 341 2.61 7.55 -13.41
CA ALA A 341 3.12 6.31 -14.00
C ALA A 341 3.65 5.34 -12.93
N ILE A 342 4.21 5.88 -11.84
CA ILE A 342 4.65 5.10 -10.68
C ILE A 342 3.42 4.58 -9.92
N SER A 343 2.62 5.48 -9.35
CA SER A 343 1.37 5.16 -8.64
C SER A 343 0.45 6.37 -8.57
N ASP A 344 -0.84 6.14 -8.33
CA ASP A 344 -1.83 7.16 -7.98
C ASP A 344 -1.95 7.42 -6.46
N HIS A 345 -1.21 6.67 -5.64
CA HIS A 345 -1.10 6.85 -4.19
C HIS A 345 0.31 7.24 -3.78
N PHE A 346 0.44 8.04 -2.73
CA PHE A 346 1.71 8.24 -2.03
C PHE A 346 1.86 7.19 -0.92
N PRO A 347 3.09 6.72 -0.62
CA PRO A 347 3.32 5.94 0.58
C PRO A 347 2.94 6.73 1.84
N VAL A 348 2.40 6.04 2.83
CA VAL A 348 2.30 6.56 4.20
C VAL A 348 3.35 5.87 5.07
N GLU A 349 4.00 6.63 5.96
CA GLU A 349 5.11 6.13 6.74
C GLU A 349 5.00 6.47 8.23
N VAL A 350 5.73 5.72 9.06
CA VAL A 350 5.95 5.99 10.48
C VAL A 350 7.32 5.49 10.92
N THR A 351 7.92 6.12 11.92
CA THR A 351 9.21 5.71 12.49
C THR A 351 9.06 5.30 13.96
N LEU A 352 9.65 4.17 14.33
CA LEU A 352 9.81 3.74 15.73
C LEU A 352 11.21 4.11 16.23
N LYS A 353 11.30 4.54 17.49
CA LYS A 353 12.56 4.82 18.18
C LYS A 353 13.42 3.57 18.21
N SER A 354 14.73 3.77 18.16
CA SER A 354 15.68 2.73 18.53
C SER A 354 15.56 2.39 20.01
N HIS A 355 16.00 1.18 20.38
CA HIS A 355 16.15 0.78 21.78
C HIS A 355 17.27 1.57 22.48
#